data_AF-A0A1M3M8P6-F1
#
_entry.id   AF-A0A1M3M8P6-F1
#
_cell.length_a   1.000
_cell.length_b   1.000
_cell.length_c   1.000
_cell.angle_alpha   90.00
_cell.angle_beta   90.00
_cell.angle_gamma   90.00
#
_symmetry.space_group_name_H-M   'P 1'
#
loop_
_entity.id
_entity.type
_entity.pdbx_description
1 polymer ?
#
loop_
_entity_poly.entity_id
_entity_poly.type
_entity_poly.pdbx_seq_one_letter_code
_entity_poly.pdbx_strand_id
1 'polypeptide(L)'
;MTKEVIINEQCIAGGNRRFMLIAGPCAIESEEMTMQVASYLQQVCNELNIHFVFKSSFDKANRTSPEAPRGVGIDKGLQILKRVKDELGLAVVTDVHESWQCDQVAEVADILQIPAFLSRQTDLLIAAARTGKAVHVKKGQFMAPWDMKNVIRKLEETGNRRIMIGERGSSFGYNNLVVDMTGLVEMRSYGYPVVFDATHSVQKPGGQGTSSGGNREMVPYLMRAALAVGVDVIFAEVHPDPDAAFSDGPNQIRLDKMKEILQQAVAVDDLTKRFLREAGTAPAAHVPAADEFKRPKKEIRLFLTDVDGVQTDAGMYYFNSRDEAKRFNAHDGMGLQLLRRSGMKTGFITSEETRLVEYRFKKLKLDYLVQGKRDGGKLAAALEICEKEGIGLDQVAYIGDDVNCLDLLEQVGWAACPRDAVKAVKSVPGITILSKKGGEGCVREFIDILMES
;
A
#
# COMPACT_ATOMS: atom_id res chain seq x y z
N MET A 1 7.52 1.56 2.98
CA MET A 1 8.30 1.03 1.85
C MET A 1 7.97 -0.45 1.71
N THR A 2 7.83 -0.99 0.49
CA THR A 2 7.62 -2.44 0.30
C THR A 2 8.95 -3.19 0.44
N LYS A 3 8.90 -4.41 0.97
CA LYS A 3 10.06 -5.31 1.06
C LYS A 3 10.55 -5.69 -0.34
N GLU A 4 11.82 -6.04 -0.43
CA GLU A 4 12.36 -6.68 -1.62
C GLU A 4 11.99 -8.16 -1.63
N VAL A 5 11.41 -8.62 -2.73
CA VAL A 5 11.15 -10.03 -3.01
C VAL A 5 12.08 -10.46 -4.12
N ILE A 6 13.06 -11.29 -3.76
CA ILE A 6 14.00 -11.90 -4.69
C ILE A 6 13.28 -13.04 -5.41
N ILE A 7 13.16 -12.94 -6.73
CA ILE A 7 12.57 -13.96 -7.59
C ILE A 7 13.63 -14.99 -7.98
N ASN A 8 14.75 -14.50 -8.49
CA ASN A 8 15.96 -15.26 -8.78
C ASN A 8 17.19 -14.30 -8.72
N GLU A 9 18.34 -14.74 -9.22
CA GLU A 9 19.59 -13.96 -9.21
C GLU A 9 19.51 -12.65 -10.04
N GLN A 10 18.56 -12.56 -10.98
CA GLN A 10 18.44 -11.45 -11.93
C GLN A 10 17.24 -10.53 -11.63
N CYS A 11 16.22 -11.05 -10.94
CA CYS A 11 14.94 -10.38 -10.77
C CYS A 11 14.61 -10.17 -9.30
N ILE A 12 14.39 -8.90 -8.94
CA ILE A 12 13.94 -8.44 -7.63
C ILE A 12 12.76 -7.50 -7.83
N ALA A 13 11.69 -7.69 -7.06
CA ALA A 13 10.53 -6.81 -7.00
C ALA A 13 10.49 -6.04 -5.68
N GLY A 14 10.02 -4.78 -5.69
CA GLY A 14 9.85 -3.97 -4.48
C GLY A 14 11.06 -3.10 -4.11
N GLY A 15 11.09 -2.62 -2.85
CA GLY A 15 12.21 -1.83 -2.32
C GLY A 15 12.38 -0.45 -2.95
N ASN A 16 11.33 0.13 -3.55
CA ASN A 16 11.41 1.38 -4.32
C ASN A 16 12.44 1.35 -5.47
N ARG A 17 12.81 0.16 -5.94
CA ARG A 17 13.51 -0.02 -7.21
C ARG A 17 12.61 0.40 -8.36
N ARG A 18 13.22 0.54 -9.55
CA ARG A 18 12.45 0.66 -10.78
C ARG A 18 11.48 -0.53 -10.89
N PHE A 19 10.29 -0.29 -11.40
CA PHE A 19 9.29 -1.35 -11.54
C PHE A 19 9.85 -2.56 -12.30
N MET A 20 9.45 -3.76 -11.86
CA MET A 20 9.67 -5.00 -12.61
C MET A 20 8.52 -5.20 -13.60
N LEU A 21 8.79 -5.78 -14.78
CA LEU A 21 7.77 -6.16 -15.74
C LEU A 21 7.50 -7.67 -15.68
N ILE A 22 6.24 -8.04 -15.53
CA ILE A 22 5.72 -9.38 -15.81
C ILE A 22 4.94 -9.31 -17.12
N ALA A 23 5.45 -9.91 -18.19
CA ALA A 23 4.79 -9.81 -19.50
C ALA A 23 5.00 -11.02 -20.41
N GLY A 24 4.06 -11.20 -21.33
CA GLY A 24 4.06 -12.25 -22.36
C GLY A 24 2.63 -12.55 -22.83
N PRO A 25 2.43 -13.55 -23.69
CA PRO A 25 1.11 -13.83 -24.25
C PRO A 25 0.14 -14.36 -23.20
N CYS A 26 -1.16 -14.08 -23.40
CA CYS A 26 -2.22 -14.50 -22.48
C CYS A 26 -2.20 -16.01 -22.21
N ALA A 27 -2.00 -16.80 -23.26
CA ALA A 27 -1.88 -18.24 -23.22
C ALA A 27 -0.78 -18.71 -24.18
N ILE A 28 -0.24 -19.90 -23.94
CA ILE A 28 0.73 -20.52 -24.85
C ILE A 28 -0.03 -21.07 -26.06
N GLU A 29 0.06 -20.37 -27.20
CA GLU A 29 -0.56 -20.81 -28.46
C GLU A 29 0.36 -21.72 -29.27
N SER A 30 1.63 -21.32 -29.39
CA SER A 30 2.70 -22.10 -30.01
C SER A 30 4.04 -21.79 -29.34
N GLU A 31 4.99 -22.71 -29.47
CA GLU A 31 6.35 -22.50 -28.97
C GLU A 31 7.07 -21.36 -29.70
N GLU A 32 6.95 -21.32 -31.03
CA GLU A 32 7.54 -20.29 -31.88
C GLU A 32 7.11 -18.88 -31.45
N MET A 33 5.79 -18.66 -31.30
CA MET A 33 5.26 -17.38 -30.84
C MET A 33 5.74 -17.04 -29.42
N THR A 34 5.79 -18.05 -28.54
CA THR A 34 6.25 -17.87 -27.16
C THR A 34 7.70 -17.39 -27.13
N MET A 35 8.59 -18.03 -27.89
CA MET A 35 10.01 -17.66 -28.00
C MET A 35 10.19 -16.30 -28.67
N GLN A 36 9.42 -16.00 -29.72
CA GLN A 36 9.45 -14.70 -30.39
C GLN A 36 9.10 -13.55 -29.42
N VAL A 37 7.99 -13.70 -28.69
CA VAL A 37 7.54 -12.67 -27.73
C VAL A 37 8.53 -12.55 -26.57
N ALA A 38 9.02 -13.67 -26.03
CA ALA A 38 9.98 -13.67 -24.92
C ALA A 38 11.29 -12.97 -25.31
N SER A 39 11.86 -13.30 -26.48
CA SER A 39 13.11 -12.72 -26.97
C SER A 39 12.99 -11.22 -27.22
N TYR A 40 11.91 -10.79 -27.88
CA TYR A 40 11.69 -9.36 -28.14
C TYR A 40 11.50 -8.56 -26.83
N LEU A 41 10.68 -9.06 -25.90
CA LEU A 41 10.45 -8.39 -24.62
C LEU A 41 11.74 -8.33 -23.78
N GLN A 42 12.55 -9.39 -23.79
CA GLN A 42 13.87 -9.38 -23.15
C GLN A 42 14.77 -8.27 -23.72
N GLN A 43 14.86 -8.16 -25.04
CA GLN A 43 15.65 -7.11 -25.69
C GLN A 43 15.19 -5.72 -25.22
N VAL A 44 13.87 -5.44 -25.29
CA VAL A 44 13.31 -4.15 -24.89
C VAL A 44 13.55 -3.86 -23.41
N CYS A 45 13.36 -4.83 -22.53
CA CYS A 45 13.59 -4.67 -21.09
C CYS A 45 15.08 -4.44 -20.76
N ASN A 46 16.00 -5.11 -21.45
CA ASN A 46 17.44 -4.88 -21.31
C ASN A 46 17.82 -3.46 -21.74
N GLU A 47 17.32 -2.99 -22.88
CA GLU A 47 17.55 -1.62 -23.38
C GLU A 47 17.04 -0.56 -22.40
N LEU A 48 15.92 -0.83 -21.71
CA LEU A 48 15.30 0.09 -20.76
C LEU A 48 15.72 -0.13 -19.30
N ASN A 49 16.60 -1.11 -19.04
CA ASN A 49 17.02 -1.53 -17.71
C ASN A 49 15.81 -1.80 -16.78
N ILE A 50 14.94 -2.71 -17.22
CA ILE A 50 13.76 -3.19 -16.51
C ILE A 50 13.97 -4.67 -16.17
N HIS A 51 13.83 -5.06 -14.90
CA HIS A 51 13.80 -6.48 -14.55
C HIS A 51 12.58 -7.14 -15.19
N PHE A 52 12.78 -8.29 -15.83
CA PHE A 52 11.75 -8.92 -16.66
C PHE A 52 11.50 -10.37 -16.27
N VAL A 53 10.23 -10.70 -16.04
CA VAL A 53 9.74 -12.06 -15.85
C VAL A 53 8.77 -12.37 -16.99
N PHE A 54 9.04 -13.44 -17.73
CA PHE A 54 8.17 -13.89 -18.80
C PHE A 54 6.91 -14.56 -18.25
N LYS A 55 5.74 -14.16 -18.76
CA LYS A 55 4.44 -14.73 -18.38
C LYS A 55 3.79 -15.44 -19.55
N SER A 56 3.31 -16.66 -19.32
CA SER A 56 2.23 -17.22 -20.13
C SER A 56 1.47 -18.30 -19.36
N SER A 57 0.20 -18.51 -19.71
CA SER A 57 -0.65 -19.52 -19.08
C SER A 57 -0.65 -20.81 -19.93
N PHE A 58 -0.39 -21.95 -19.31
CA PHE A 58 -0.49 -23.26 -19.98
C PHE A 58 -1.94 -23.72 -20.18
N ASP A 59 -2.86 -23.24 -19.34
CA ASP A 59 -4.29 -23.52 -19.36
C ASP A 59 -5.11 -22.24 -19.07
N LYS A 60 -6.32 -22.18 -19.63
CA LYS A 60 -7.34 -21.18 -19.34
C LYS A 60 -8.54 -21.90 -18.70
N ALA A 61 -8.42 -22.21 -17.42
CA ALA A 61 -9.42 -23.00 -16.68
C ALA A 61 -10.77 -22.31 -16.44
N ASN A 62 -10.92 -21.04 -16.83
CA ASN A 62 -12.07 -20.19 -16.48
C ASN A 62 -12.73 -19.52 -17.71
N ARG A 63 -12.67 -20.18 -18.89
CA ARG A 63 -13.39 -19.70 -20.08
C ARG A 63 -14.91 -19.71 -19.83
N THR A 64 -15.59 -18.75 -20.44
CA THR A 64 -17.07 -18.65 -20.38
C THR A 64 -17.75 -19.78 -21.14
N SER A 65 -17.20 -20.20 -22.29
CA SER A 65 -17.70 -21.30 -23.11
C SER A 65 -16.79 -22.53 -22.96
N PRO A 66 -17.36 -23.75 -22.88
CA PRO A 66 -16.59 -24.99 -22.80
C PRO A 66 -15.89 -25.36 -24.11
N GLU A 67 -16.36 -24.85 -25.25
CA GLU A 67 -15.75 -25.05 -26.57
C GLU A 67 -14.55 -24.13 -26.83
N ALA A 68 -14.33 -23.14 -25.97
CA ALA A 68 -13.28 -22.16 -26.16
C ALA A 68 -11.89 -22.77 -25.94
N PRO A 69 -10.87 -22.41 -26.75
CA PRO A 69 -9.52 -22.97 -26.61
C PRO A 69 -8.92 -22.68 -25.22
N ARG A 70 -8.25 -23.68 -24.66
CA ARG A 70 -7.70 -23.62 -23.30
C ARG A 70 -6.18 -23.48 -23.23
N GLY A 71 -5.47 -23.71 -24.33
CA GLY A 71 -4.00 -23.73 -24.36
C GLY A 71 -3.46 -25.14 -24.60
N VAL A 72 -2.15 -25.32 -24.40
CA VAL A 72 -1.43 -26.55 -24.71
C VAL A 72 -1.44 -27.60 -23.58
N GLY A 73 -1.99 -27.24 -22.41
CA GLY A 73 -2.00 -28.10 -21.23
C GLY A 73 -0.68 -28.04 -20.43
N ILE A 74 -0.71 -28.59 -19.21
CA ILE A 74 0.38 -28.41 -18.23
C ILE A 74 1.72 -28.97 -18.70
N ASP A 75 1.77 -30.21 -19.21
CA ASP A 75 3.04 -30.86 -19.56
C ASP A 75 3.77 -30.13 -20.69
N LYS A 76 3.07 -29.88 -21.81
CA LYS A 76 3.63 -29.15 -22.95
C LYS A 76 3.90 -27.68 -22.61
N GLY A 77 3.03 -27.06 -21.82
CA GLY A 77 3.20 -25.67 -21.39
C GLY A 77 4.45 -25.48 -20.54
N LEU A 78 4.70 -26.38 -19.58
CA LEU A 78 5.90 -26.35 -18.74
C LEU A 78 7.17 -26.68 -19.53
N GLN A 79 7.12 -27.58 -20.51
CA GLN A 79 8.25 -27.80 -21.44
C GLN A 79 8.63 -26.52 -22.18
N ILE A 80 7.64 -25.80 -22.73
CA ILE A 80 7.87 -24.54 -23.46
C ILE A 80 8.41 -23.45 -22.53
N LEU A 81 7.82 -23.28 -21.34
CA LEU A 81 8.31 -22.30 -20.35
C LEU A 81 9.72 -22.64 -19.86
N LYS A 82 10.06 -23.92 -19.72
CA LYS A 82 11.42 -24.35 -19.39
C LYS A 82 12.41 -23.95 -20.48
N ARG A 83 12.03 -24.10 -21.75
CA ARG A 83 12.89 -23.65 -22.87
C ARG A 83 13.12 -22.14 -22.87
N VAL A 84 12.08 -21.33 -22.61
CA VAL A 84 12.24 -19.88 -22.41
C VAL A 84 13.27 -19.60 -21.32
N LYS A 85 13.21 -20.32 -20.20
CA LYS A 85 14.14 -20.18 -19.08
C LYS A 85 15.56 -20.60 -19.43
N ASP A 86 15.73 -21.76 -20.06
CA ASP A 86 17.05 -22.32 -20.37
C ASP A 86 17.75 -21.56 -21.52
N GLU A 87 17.03 -21.24 -22.59
CA GLU A 87 17.61 -20.65 -23.80
C GLU A 87 17.78 -19.13 -23.70
N LEU A 88 16.86 -18.43 -23.02
CA LEU A 88 16.92 -16.97 -22.87
C LEU A 88 17.40 -16.54 -21.47
N GLY A 89 17.53 -17.46 -20.52
CA GLY A 89 17.92 -17.12 -19.14
C GLY A 89 16.87 -16.32 -18.37
N LEU A 90 15.60 -16.34 -18.79
CA LEU A 90 14.54 -15.53 -18.20
C LEU A 90 13.88 -16.21 -17.00
N ALA A 91 13.53 -15.41 -15.98
CA ALA A 91 12.57 -15.86 -14.97
C ALA A 91 11.19 -16.07 -15.61
N VAL A 92 10.43 -17.08 -15.16
CA VAL A 92 9.09 -17.36 -15.70
C VAL A 92 8.01 -17.43 -14.63
N VAL A 93 6.80 -17.00 -15.01
CA VAL A 93 5.58 -17.08 -14.20
C VAL A 93 4.44 -17.69 -14.99
N THR A 94 3.71 -18.59 -14.35
CA THR A 94 2.43 -19.12 -14.85
C THR A 94 1.45 -19.22 -13.69
N ASP A 95 0.15 -19.22 -14.00
CA ASP A 95 -0.90 -19.47 -13.04
C ASP A 95 -1.13 -20.95 -12.77
N VAL A 96 -1.56 -21.25 -11.54
CA VAL A 96 -2.02 -22.57 -11.08
C VAL A 96 -3.51 -22.51 -10.76
N HIS A 97 -4.23 -23.56 -11.11
CA HIS A 97 -5.70 -23.64 -10.99
C HIS A 97 -6.14 -24.61 -9.90
N GLU A 98 -5.33 -25.62 -9.62
CA GLU A 98 -5.62 -26.66 -8.64
C GLU A 98 -4.37 -26.97 -7.81
N SER A 99 -4.55 -27.35 -6.54
CA SER A 99 -3.45 -27.49 -5.58
C SER A 99 -2.39 -28.51 -5.99
N TRP A 100 -2.77 -29.58 -6.71
CA TRP A 100 -1.85 -30.62 -7.18
C TRP A 100 -0.89 -30.12 -8.27
N GLN A 101 -1.21 -29.01 -8.94
CA GLN A 101 -0.37 -28.45 -10.00
C GLN A 101 0.86 -27.73 -9.42
N CYS A 102 0.80 -27.28 -8.16
CA CYS A 102 1.81 -26.40 -7.58
C CYS A 102 3.22 -26.98 -7.59
N ASP A 103 3.39 -28.25 -7.22
CA ASP A 103 4.72 -28.87 -7.15
C ASP A 103 5.34 -29.00 -8.55
N GLN A 104 4.59 -29.55 -9.51
CA GLN A 104 5.05 -29.70 -10.91
C GLN A 104 5.38 -28.34 -11.54
N VAL A 105 4.53 -27.33 -11.32
CA VAL A 105 4.76 -25.98 -11.84
C VAL A 105 5.99 -25.32 -11.20
N ALA A 106 6.23 -25.55 -9.91
CA ALA A 106 7.38 -24.99 -9.19
C ALA A 106 8.73 -25.58 -9.62
N GLU A 107 8.77 -26.72 -10.30
CA GLU A 107 10.01 -27.23 -10.90
C GLU A 107 10.54 -26.29 -11.99
N VAL A 108 9.65 -25.58 -12.69
CA VAL A 108 9.99 -24.69 -13.80
C VAL A 108 9.83 -23.22 -13.43
N ALA A 109 8.67 -22.85 -12.87
CA ALA A 109 8.32 -21.46 -12.59
C ALA A 109 9.05 -20.88 -11.39
N ASP A 110 9.44 -19.61 -11.52
CA ASP A 110 10.05 -18.83 -10.43
C ASP A 110 8.97 -18.17 -9.57
N ILE A 111 7.80 -17.93 -10.17
CA ILE A 111 6.63 -17.34 -9.52
C ILE A 111 5.40 -18.20 -9.84
N LEU A 112 4.64 -18.58 -8.82
CA LEU A 112 3.30 -19.17 -8.98
C LEU A 112 2.26 -18.07 -8.87
N GLN A 113 1.45 -17.90 -9.92
CA GLN A 113 0.35 -16.93 -9.91
C GLN A 113 -0.96 -17.58 -9.48
N ILE A 114 -1.69 -16.93 -8.58
CA ILE A 114 -3.02 -17.36 -8.16
C ILE A 114 -4.08 -16.53 -8.90
N PRO A 115 -4.97 -17.16 -9.69
CA PRO A 115 -6.03 -16.47 -10.42
C PRO A 115 -6.98 -15.69 -9.52
N ALA A 116 -7.54 -14.60 -10.04
CA ALA A 116 -8.40 -13.69 -9.29
C ALA A 116 -9.62 -14.38 -8.64
N PHE A 117 -10.28 -15.30 -9.36
CA PHE A 117 -11.41 -16.06 -8.83
C PHE A 117 -11.02 -17.07 -7.73
N LEU A 118 -9.75 -17.46 -7.69
CA LEU A 118 -9.23 -18.45 -6.74
C LEU A 118 -8.46 -17.81 -5.57
N SER A 119 -8.43 -16.47 -5.51
CA SER A 119 -7.70 -15.66 -4.52
C SER A 119 -8.08 -15.91 -3.06
N ARG A 120 -9.18 -16.60 -2.80
CA ARG A 120 -9.65 -16.97 -1.45
C ARG A 120 -9.45 -18.45 -1.11
N GLN A 121 -9.10 -19.30 -2.07
CA GLN A 121 -9.03 -20.75 -1.91
C GLN A 121 -7.84 -21.12 -1.02
N THR A 122 -8.11 -21.45 0.24
CA THR A 122 -7.09 -21.68 1.27
C THR A 122 -6.10 -22.77 0.87
N ASP A 123 -6.59 -23.91 0.38
CA ASP A 123 -5.73 -25.05 0.05
C ASP A 123 -4.79 -24.74 -1.12
N LEU A 124 -5.28 -24.01 -2.13
CA LEU A 124 -4.47 -23.59 -3.27
C LEU A 124 -3.38 -22.58 -2.86
N LEU A 125 -3.75 -21.60 -2.02
CA LEU A 125 -2.79 -20.62 -1.50
C LEU A 125 -1.69 -21.30 -0.67
N ILE A 126 -2.07 -22.21 0.22
CA ILE A 126 -1.13 -22.97 1.05
C ILE A 126 -0.24 -23.87 0.19
N ALA A 127 -0.81 -24.58 -0.80
CA ALA A 127 -0.05 -25.43 -1.70
C ALA A 127 1.00 -24.63 -2.48
N ALA A 128 0.60 -23.49 -3.08
CA ALA A 128 1.54 -22.62 -3.80
C ALA A 128 2.63 -22.07 -2.88
N ALA A 129 2.29 -21.67 -1.65
CA ALA A 129 3.25 -21.13 -0.70
C ALA A 129 4.28 -22.18 -0.23
N ARG A 130 3.87 -23.43 -0.04
CA ARG A 130 4.75 -24.54 0.39
C ARG A 130 5.84 -24.89 -0.61
N THR A 131 5.69 -24.53 -1.88
CA THR A 131 6.73 -24.71 -2.90
C THR A 131 8.00 -23.89 -2.64
N GLY A 132 7.93 -22.86 -1.78
CA GLY A 132 9.03 -21.94 -1.51
C GLY A 132 9.33 -20.93 -2.64
N LYS A 133 8.61 -21.01 -3.76
CA LYS A 133 8.66 -20.01 -4.85
C LYS A 133 7.97 -18.71 -4.45
N ALA A 134 8.19 -17.66 -5.23
CA ALA A 134 7.41 -16.45 -5.06
C ALA A 134 5.94 -16.71 -5.44
N VAL A 135 5.00 -16.12 -4.70
CA VAL A 135 3.56 -16.26 -4.96
C VAL A 135 2.98 -14.89 -5.31
N HIS A 136 2.40 -14.78 -6.51
CA HIS A 136 1.68 -13.59 -6.96
C HIS A 136 0.17 -13.85 -6.89
N VAL A 137 -0.55 -13.21 -5.98
CA VAL A 137 -2.00 -13.37 -5.87
C VAL A 137 -2.74 -12.21 -6.50
N LYS A 138 -3.55 -12.48 -7.53
CA LYS A 138 -4.45 -11.49 -8.11
C LYS A 138 -5.64 -11.27 -7.18
N LYS A 139 -5.89 -10.02 -6.78
CA LYS A 139 -7.09 -9.63 -6.04
C LYS A 139 -8.33 -10.00 -6.86
N GLY A 140 -9.27 -10.73 -6.24
CA GLY A 140 -10.57 -10.99 -6.85
C GLY A 140 -11.31 -9.70 -7.16
N GLN A 141 -12.04 -9.64 -8.27
CA GLN A 141 -12.83 -8.45 -8.65
C GLN A 141 -13.93 -8.12 -7.63
N PHE A 142 -14.28 -9.10 -6.78
CA PHE A 142 -15.24 -8.99 -5.67
C PHE A 142 -14.58 -8.64 -4.32
N MET A 143 -13.25 -8.53 -4.26
CA MET A 143 -12.52 -8.28 -3.02
C MET A 143 -12.16 -6.81 -2.86
N ALA A 144 -12.28 -6.31 -1.63
CA ALA A 144 -11.71 -5.02 -1.28
C ALA A 144 -10.19 -5.11 -1.10
N PRO A 145 -9.43 -4.00 -1.28
CA PRO A 145 -7.99 -3.99 -1.09
C PRO A 145 -7.53 -4.47 0.30
N TRP A 146 -8.24 -4.07 1.37
CA TRP A 146 -7.92 -4.47 2.76
C TRP A 146 -8.15 -5.96 3.05
N ASP A 147 -8.97 -6.65 2.25
CA ASP A 147 -9.17 -8.11 2.41
C ASP A 147 -7.92 -8.91 2.00
N MET A 148 -7.00 -8.31 1.24
CA MET A 148 -5.74 -8.95 0.88
C MET A 148 -4.86 -9.25 2.10
N LYS A 149 -5.04 -8.57 3.23
CA LYS A 149 -4.39 -8.92 4.51
C LYS A 149 -4.61 -10.38 4.90
N ASN A 150 -5.82 -10.91 4.68
CA ASN A 150 -6.14 -12.30 5.01
C ASN A 150 -5.48 -13.28 4.03
N VAL A 151 -5.34 -12.91 2.77
CA VAL A 151 -4.60 -13.71 1.77
C VAL A 151 -3.12 -13.78 2.14
N ILE A 152 -2.52 -12.64 2.45
CA ILE A 152 -1.12 -12.54 2.89
C ILE A 152 -0.89 -13.42 4.11
N ARG A 153 -1.76 -13.34 5.12
CA ARG A 153 -1.66 -14.16 6.34
C ARG A 153 -1.64 -15.66 6.04
N LYS A 154 -2.49 -16.15 5.14
CA LYS A 154 -2.51 -17.58 4.74
C LYS A 154 -1.18 -18.02 4.14
N LEU A 155 -0.54 -17.16 3.34
CA LEU A 155 0.77 -17.45 2.75
C LEU A 155 1.86 -17.41 3.84
N GLU A 156 1.86 -16.39 4.69
CA GLU A 156 2.84 -16.22 5.77
C GLU A 156 2.79 -17.35 6.81
N GLU A 157 1.62 -17.92 7.10
CA GLU A 157 1.45 -19.06 8.03
C GLU A 157 2.16 -20.34 7.55
N THR A 158 2.52 -20.42 6.27
CA THR A 158 3.37 -21.50 5.73
C THR A 158 4.87 -21.24 5.90
N GLY A 159 5.26 -20.04 6.36
CA GLY A 159 6.63 -19.57 6.42
C GLY A 159 7.11 -18.86 5.13
N ASN A 160 6.34 -18.88 4.05
CA ASN A 160 6.71 -18.21 2.80
C ASN A 160 6.38 -16.71 2.85
N ARG A 161 7.41 -15.86 2.75
CA ARG A 161 7.30 -14.39 2.70
C ARG A 161 7.65 -13.81 1.33
N ARG A 162 7.81 -14.63 0.28
CA ARG A 162 8.06 -14.18 -1.09
C ARG A 162 6.72 -13.89 -1.77
N ILE A 163 6.00 -12.89 -1.27
CA ILE A 163 4.60 -12.61 -1.63
C ILE A 163 4.53 -11.35 -2.49
N MET A 164 3.71 -11.37 -3.54
CA MET A 164 3.29 -10.20 -4.29
C MET A 164 1.77 -10.20 -4.42
N ILE A 165 1.15 -9.02 -4.34
CA ILE A 165 -0.32 -8.86 -4.40
C ILE A 165 -0.71 -7.99 -5.58
N GLY A 166 -1.68 -8.46 -6.36
CA GLY A 166 -2.00 -7.90 -7.67
C GLY A 166 -3.35 -7.19 -7.73
N GLU A 167 -3.38 -5.97 -8.25
CA GLU A 167 -4.59 -5.28 -8.70
C GLU A 167 -4.93 -5.68 -10.14
N ARG A 168 -6.21 -5.91 -10.43
CA ARG A 168 -6.72 -6.24 -11.78
C ARG A 168 -8.12 -5.69 -12.07
N GLY A 169 -8.54 -4.67 -11.31
CA GLY A 169 -9.87 -4.07 -11.33
C GLY A 169 -10.84 -4.71 -10.33
N SER A 170 -11.82 -3.92 -9.91
CA SER A 170 -12.96 -4.32 -9.09
C SER A 170 -14.25 -4.23 -9.92
N SER A 171 -15.21 -5.12 -9.67
CA SER A 171 -16.50 -5.13 -10.36
C SER A 171 -17.23 -3.79 -10.18
N PHE A 172 -17.65 -3.16 -11.28
CA PHE A 172 -18.35 -1.88 -11.27
C PHE A 172 -19.63 -1.95 -12.10
N GLY A 173 -20.71 -2.40 -11.45
CA GLY A 173 -21.93 -2.81 -12.15
C GLY A 173 -21.71 -4.11 -12.94
N TYR A 174 -22.52 -4.31 -13.98
CA TYR A 174 -22.42 -5.49 -14.84
C TYR A 174 -21.41 -5.30 -15.97
N ASN A 175 -20.64 -6.35 -16.25
CA ASN A 175 -19.73 -6.44 -17.41
C ASN A 175 -18.66 -5.34 -17.49
N ASN A 176 -18.30 -4.73 -16.36
CA ASN A 176 -17.35 -3.64 -16.31
C ASN A 176 -16.48 -3.69 -15.04
N LEU A 177 -15.28 -3.13 -15.15
CA LEU A 177 -14.32 -3.03 -14.05
C LEU A 177 -13.91 -1.56 -13.86
N VAL A 178 -13.60 -1.21 -12.61
CA VAL A 178 -12.96 0.05 -12.24
C VAL A 178 -11.72 -0.23 -11.40
N VAL A 179 -10.66 0.55 -11.62
CA VAL A 179 -9.46 0.50 -10.78
C VAL A 179 -9.55 1.62 -9.76
N ASP A 180 -9.66 1.24 -8.49
CA ASP A 180 -9.48 2.18 -7.38
C ASP A 180 -7.98 2.35 -7.08
N MET A 181 -7.41 3.47 -7.55
CA MET A 181 -6.00 3.78 -7.36
C MET A 181 -5.61 3.94 -5.87
N THR A 182 -6.57 4.25 -4.99
CA THR A 182 -6.31 4.32 -3.54
C THR A 182 -6.09 2.93 -2.93
N GLY A 183 -6.70 1.91 -3.53
CA GLY A 183 -6.49 0.50 -3.19
C GLY A 183 -5.05 0.03 -3.40
N LEU A 184 -4.32 0.63 -4.35
CA LEU A 184 -2.90 0.36 -4.53
C LEU A 184 -2.09 0.82 -3.32
N VAL A 185 -2.40 2.01 -2.77
CA VAL A 185 -1.74 2.53 -1.57
C VAL A 185 -2.05 1.66 -0.35
N GLU A 186 -3.32 1.28 -0.18
CA GLU A 186 -3.77 0.37 0.89
C GLU A 186 -3.00 -0.96 0.83
N MET A 187 -2.96 -1.62 -0.33
CA MET A 187 -2.24 -2.88 -0.49
C MET A 187 -0.72 -2.73 -0.23
N ARG A 188 -0.11 -1.63 -0.69
CA ARG A 188 1.32 -1.35 -0.44
C ARG A 188 1.63 -1.23 1.05
N SER A 189 0.68 -0.80 1.88
CA SER A 189 0.87 -0.63 3.32
C SER A 189 1.19 -1.95 4.04
N TYR A 190 0.79 -3.09 3.47
CA TYR A 190 1.13 -4.43 4.00
C TYR A 190 2.60 -4.81 3.79
N GLY A 191 3.39 -3.96 3.14
CA GLY A 191 4.84 -4.13 3.01
C GLY A 191 5.28 -5.15 1.97
N TYR A 192 4.37 -5.65 1.12
CA TYR A 192 4.69 -6.56 0.01
C TYR A 192 4.62 -5.84 -1.34
N PRO A 193 5.41 -6.27 -2.34
CA PRO A 193 5.32 -5.70 -3.67
C PRO A 193 3.91 -5.74 -4.24
N VAL A 194 3.45 -4.60 -4.75
CA VAL A 194 2.15 -4.48 -5.42
C VAL A 194 2.34 -4.56 -6.92
N VAL A 195 1.65 -5.52 -7.54
CA VAL A 195 1.56 -5.73 -8.98
C VAL A 195 0.32 -5.01 -9.51
N PHE A 196 0.46 -4.25 -10.59
CA PHE A 196 -0.69 -3.71 -11.32
C PHE A 196 -0.84 -4.43 -12.67
N ASP A 197 -1.93 -5.20 -12.81
CA ASP A 197 -2.31 -5.87 -14.05
C ASP A 197 -3.04 -4.90 -14.98
N ALA A 198 -2.26 -4.27 -15.86
CA ALA A 198 -2.74 -3.21 -16.73
C ALA A 198 -3.69 -3.74 -17.81
N THR A 199 -3.52 -4.99 -18.24
CA THR A 199 -4.31 -5.63 -19.29
C THR A 199 -5.64 -6.17 -18.80
N HIS A 200 -5.69 -6.85 -17.66
CA HIS A 200 -6.95 -7.39 -17.17
C HIS A 200 -7.84 -6.34 -16.50
N SER A 201 -7.26 -5.21 -16.08
CA SER A 201 -8.01 -4.06 -15.55
C SER A 201 -8.91 -3.38 -16.59
N VAL A 202 -8.62 -3.55 -17.88
CA VAL A 202 -9.43 -2.98 -18.99
C VAL A 202 -10.43 -3.98 -19.58
N GLN A 203 -10.51 -5.17 -18.98
CA GLN A 203 -11.43 -6.23 -19.42
C GLN A 203 -12.88 -5.80 -19.17
N LYS A 204 -13.77 -6.20 -20.10
CA LYS A 204 -15.22 -6.13 -19.92
C LYS A 204 -15.76 -7.55 -19.78
N PRO A 205 -15.85 -8.10 -18.54
CA PRO A 205 -16.15 -9.51 -18.32
C PRO A 205 -17.51 -9.90 -18.92
N GLY A 206 -17.54 -10.91 -19.80
CA GLY A 206 -18.77 -11.33 -20.49
C GLY A 206 -19.38 -10.28 -21.43
N GLY A 207 -18.66 -9.20 -21.74
CA GLY A 207 -19.16 -8.07 -22.53
C GLY A 207 -19.49 -8.38 -24.00
N GLN A 208 -19.17 -9.59 -24.48
CA GLN A 208 -19.50 -10.08 -25.83
C GLN A 208 -20.44 -11.30 -25.79
N GLY A 209 -21.05 -11.62 -24.64
CA GLY A 209 -21.93 -12.79 -24.48
C GLY A 209 -21.15 -14.07 -24.22
N THR A 210 -20.45 -14.60 -25.22
CA THR A 210 -19.70 -15.87 -25.14
C THR A 210 -18.21 -15.71 -24.78
N SER A 211 -17.72 -14.47 -24.76
CA SER A 211 -16.33 -14.11 -24.42
C SER A 211 -16.28 -12.78 -23.65
N SER A 212 -15.11 -12.49 -23.06
CA SER A 212 -14.83 -11.18 -22.46
C SER A 212 -14.42 -10.19 -23.54
N GLY A 213 -14.98 -8.98 -23.47
CA GLY A 213 -14.49 -7.84 -24.24
C GLY A 213 -13.28 -7.17 -23.56
N GLY A 214 -12.89 -6.01 -24.08
CA GLY A 214 -11.74 -5.28 -23.57
C GLY A 214 -11.52 -3.93 -24.22
N ASN A 215 -10.58 -3.16 -23.70
CA ASN A 215 -10.08 -1.95 -24.34
C ASN A 215 -8.57 -1.79 -24.15
N ARG A 216 -7.77 -2.45 -25.01
CA ARG A 216 -6.30 -2.36 -24.98
C ARG A 216 -5.77 -0.92 -25.11
N GLU A 217 -6.51 0.01 -25.71
CA GLU A 217 -6.08 1.41 -25.83
C GLU A 217 -5.97 2.11 -24.47
N MET A 218 -6.69 1.63 -23.46
CA MET A 218 -6.64 2.18 -22.11
C MET A 218 -5.44 1.68 -21.29
N VAL A 219 -4.77 0.60 -21.75
CA VAL A 219 -3.69 -0.05 -21.00
C VAL A 219 -2.52 0.91 -20.70
N PRO A 220 -1.99 1.71 -21.66
CA PRO A 220 -0.92 2.65 -21.37
C PRO A 220 -1.31 3.73 -20.36
N TYR A 221 -2.59 4.17 -20.37
CA TYR A 221 -3.08 5.19 -19.44
C TYR A 221 -3.16 4.66 -18.01
N LEU A 222 -3.75 3.48 -17.82
CA LEU A 222 -3.84 2.86 -16.51
C LEU A 222 -2.45 2.44 -15.98
N MET A 223 -1.56 1.97 -16.84
CA MET A 223 -0.17 1.66 -16.48
C MET A 223 0.53 2.91 -15.93
N ARG A 224 0.45 4.05 -16.62
CA ARG A 224 1.04 5.31 -16.14
C ARG A 224 0.40 5.77 -14.83
N ALA A 225 -0.92 5.64 -14.67
CA ALA A 225 -1.60 6.01 -13.44
C ALA A 225 -1.12 5.16 -12.24
N ALA A 226 -0.98 3.84 -12.40
CA ALA A 226 -0.46 2.98 -11.34
C ALA A 226 1.01 3.27 -11.00
N LEU A 227 1.85 3.56 -12.01
CA LEU A 227 3.24 3.96 -11.80
C LEU A 227 3.36 5.33 -11.13
N ALA A 228 2.43 6.25 -11.39
CA ALA A 228 2.35 7.52 -10.67
C ALA A 228 2.00 7.35 -9.18
N VAL A 229 1.22 6.31 -8.84
CA VAL A 229 1.00 5.89 -7.43
C VAL A 229 2.24 5.22 -6.83
N GLY A 230 3.07 4.62 -7.67
CA GLY A 230 4.36 4.05 -7.29
C GLY A 230 4.34 2.56 -7.04
N VAL A 231 3.51 1.79 -7.76
CA VAL A 231 3.51 0.31 -7.72
C VAL A 231 4.90 -0.30 -7.99
N ASP A 232 5.12 -1.57 -7.64
CA ASP A 232 6.45 -2.19 -7.76
C ASP A 232 6.61 -3.06 -8.99
N VAL A 233 5.50 -3.55 -9.54
CA VAL A 233 5.50 -4.45 -10.68
C VAL A 233 4.35 -4.09 -11.62
N ILE A 234 4.63 -4.07 -12.91
CA ILE A 234 3.59 -4.00 -13.95
C ILE A 234 3.40 -5.39 -14.52
N PHE A 235 2.15 -5.83 -14.60
CA PHE A 235 1.75 -7.00 -15.35
C PHE A 235 1.05 -6.56 -16.63
N ALA A 236 1.47 -7.09 -17.78
CA ALA A 236 0.84 -6.80 -19.07
C ALA A 236 0.93 -7.99 -20.02
N GLU A 237 -0.21 -8.38 -20.60
CA GLU A 237 -0.24 -9.37 -21.68
C GLU A 237 0.04 -8.74 -23.04
N VAL A 238 0.84 -9.43 -23.85
CA VAL A 238 1.36 -8.92 -25.12
C VAL A 238 1.24 -9.99 -26.20
N HIS A 239 0.77 -9.60 -27.39
CA HIS A 239 0.63 -10.49 -28.53
C HIS A 239 1.17 -9.85 -29.82
N PRO A 240 1.79 -10.61 -30.75
CA PRO A 240 2.19 -10.09 -32.05
C PRO A 240 0.99 -9.58 -32.87
N ASP A 241 -0.11 -10.33 -32.83
CA ASP A 241 -1.38 -9.98 -33.48
C ASP A 241 -2.57 -10.22 -32.54
N PRO A 242 -2.89 -9.29 -31.63
CA PRO A 242 -3.89 -9.56 -30.59
C PRO A 242 -5.33 -9.67 -31.10
N ASP A 243 -5.58 -9.41 -32.39
CA ASP A 243 -6.89 -9.64 -33.01
C ASP A 243 -7.07 -11.12 -33.43
N ALA A 244 -5.96 -11.84 -33.64
CA ALA A 244 -5.93 -13.28 -33.88
C ALA A 244 -5.76 -14.12 -32.60
N ALA A 245 -5.46 -13.49 -31.45
CA ALA A 245 -5.23 -14.21 -30.20
C ALA A 245 -6.50 -14.93 -29.70
N PHE A 246 -6.38 -16.20 -29.30
CA PHE A 246 -7.56 -17.00 -28.93
C PHE A 246 -8.12 -16.67 -27.53
N SER A 247 -7.36 -15.93 -26.72
CA SER A 247 -7.70 -15.55 -25.35
C SER A 247 -7.37 -14.08 -25.08
N ASP A 248 -8.32 -13.36 -24.50
CA ASP A 248 -8.19 -11.95 -24.07
C ASP A 248 -7.58 -10.98 -25.10
N GLY A 249 -7.66 -11.30 -26.40
CA GLY A 249 -7.16 -10.47 -27.49
C GLY A 249 -7.50 -8.98 -27.36
N PRO A 250 -8.76 -8.58 -27.09
CA PRO A 250 -9.15 -7.18 -26.89
C PRO A 250 -8.40 -6.41 -25.79
N ASN A 251 -7.73 -7.12 -24.87
CA ASN A 251 -6.99 -6.56 -23.74
C ASN A 251 -5.46 -6.59 -23.95
N GLN A 252 -4.96 -7.47 -24.81
CA GLN A 252 -3.52 -7.66 -25.04
C GLN A 252 -2.90 -6.49 -25.82
N ILE A 253 -1.71 -6.06 -25.40
CA ILE A 253 -0.92 -5.03 -26.08
C ILE A 253 -0.32 -5.64 -27.34
N ARG A 254 -0.27 -4.87 -28.44
CA ARG A 254 0.49 -5.27 -29.63
C ARG A 254 1.99 -5.26 -29.34
N LEU A 255 2.69 -6.33 -29.71
CA LEU A 255 4.14 -6.49 -29.44
C LEU A 255 4.97 -5.30 -29.94
N ASP A 256 4.66 -4.80 -31.14
CA ASP A 256 5.31 -3.66 -31.78
C ASP A 256 5.16 -2.34 -31.00
N LYS A 257 4.16 -2.21 -30.12
CA LYS A 257 3.93 -1.03 -29.27
C LYS A 257 4.60 -1.09 -27.91
N MET A 258 5.11 -2.26 -27.50
CA MET A 258 5.60 -2.43 -26.12
C MET A 258 6.76 -1.48 -25.78
N LYS A 259 7.70 -1.29 -26.72
CA LYS A 259 8.87 -0.41 -26.50
C LYS A 259 8.45 1.04 -26.22
N GLU A 260 7.55 1.59 -27.03
CA GLU A 260 7.03 2.96 -26.85
C GLU A 260 6.30 3.11 -25.51
N ILE A 261 5.46 2.14 -25.15
CA ILE A 261 4.71 2.14 -23.89
C ILE A 261 5.65 2.07 -22.70
N LEU A 262 6.67 1.20 -22.73
CA LEU A 262 7.62 1.04 -21.64
C LEU A 262 8.54 2.26 -21.48
N GLN A 263 8.90 2.95 -22.57
CA GLN A 263 9.64 4.22 -22.48
C GLN A 263 8.87 5.27 -21.66
N GLN A 264 7.56 5.39 -21.89
CA GLN A 264 6.71 6.28 -21.10
C GLN A 264 6.56 5.79 -19.65
N ALA A 265 6.41 4.48 -19.46
CA ALA A 265 6.31 3.86 -18.14
C ALA A 265 7.56 4.15 -17.29
N VAL A 266 8.76 3.96 -17.85
CA VAL A 266 10.03 4.26 -17.19
C VAL A 266 10.13 5.74 -16.80
N ALA A 267 9.73 6.66 -17.70
CA ALA A 267 9.78 8.09 -17.38
C ALA A 267 8.88 8.46 -16.18
N VAL A 268 7.68 7.88 -16.10
CA VAL A 268 6.77 8.10 -14.96
C VAL A 268 7.30 7.44 -13.70
N ASP A 269 7.76 6.19 -13.77
CA ASP A 269 8.28 5.47 -12.61
C ASP A 269 9.55 6.11 -12.07
N ASP A 270 10.49 6.54 -12.92
CA ASP A 270 11.71 7.22 -12.49
C ASP A 270 11.38 8.51 -11.75
N LEU A 271 10.40 9.29 -12.22
CA LEU A 271 9.92 10.47 -11.52
C LEU A 271 9.30 10.12 -10.16
N THR A 272 8.38 9.16 -10.12
CA THR A 272 7.70 8.74 -8.88
C THR A 272 8.68 8.15 -7.88
N LYS A 273 9.51 7.20 -8.30
CA LYS A 273 10.49 6.53 -7.46
C LYS A 273 11.61 7.48 -7.06
N ARG A 274 11.93 8.49 -7.87
CA ARG A 274 12.79 9.59 -7.42
C ARG A 274 12.15 10.31 -6.24
N PHE A 275 10.87 10.70 -6.28
CA PHE A 275 10.23 11.30 -5.11
C PHE A 275 10.11 10.34 -3.91
N LEU A 276 9.89 9.04 -4.13
CA LEU A 276 9.83 8.07 -3.04
C LEU A 276 11.21 7.75 -2.46
N ARG A 277 12.26 7.79 -3.28
CA ARG A 277 13.65 7.70 -2.86
C ARG A 277 14.08 8.98 -2.19
N GLU A 278 13.80 10.16 -2.72
CA GLU A 278 14.05 11.47 -2.11
C GLU A 278 13.22 11.67 -0.84
N ALA A 279 12.01 11.16 -0.74
CA ALA A 279 11.31 11.09 0.55
C ALA A 279 12.05 10.18 1.56
N GLY A 280 12.94 9.30 1.08
CA GLY A 280 13.89 8.49 1.86
C GLY A 280 15.38 8.89 1.74
N THR A 281 15.77 9.89 0.93
CA THR A 281 17.16 10.29 0.57
C THR A 281 17.35 11.81 0.45
N ALA A 282 16.29 12.62 0.54
CA ALA A 282 16.43 13.95 1.12
C ALA A 282 17.16 13.74 2.44
N PRO A 283 17.98 14.70 2.90
CA PRO A 283 18.31 14.69 4.30
C PRO A 283 16.97 14.68 5.03
N ALA A 284 16.60 13.53 5.61
CA ALA A 284 16.06 13.57 6.94
C ALA A 284 17.02 14.51 7.65
N ALA A 285 16.55 15.68 8.08
CA ALA A 285 17.30 16.50 9.00
C ALA A 285 17.85 15.53 10.05
N HIS A 286 19.18 15.34 10.01
CA HIS A 286 19.94 14.23 10.57
C HIS A 286 19.15 13.30 11.52
N VAL A 287 18.56 12.22 10.99
CA VAL A 287 18.07 11.10 11.80
C VAL A 287 19.12 9.99 11.68
N PRO A 288 19.92 9.69 12.73
CA PRO A 288 20.91 8.62 12.68
C PRO A 288 20.24 7.24 12.68
N ALA A 289 20.93 6.24 12.11
CA ALA A 289 20.58 4.84 12.18
C ALA A 289 20.49 4.34 13.63
N ALA A 290 19.57 3.39 13.86
CA ALA A 290 19.16 2.86 15.16
C ALA A 290 20.21 2.00 15.90
N ASP A 291 21.52 2.18 15.70
CA ASP A 291 22.51 1.51 16.57
C ASP A 291 23.82 2.26 16.88
N GLU A 292 24.00 3.51 16.45
CA GLU A 292 25.10 4.35 16.96
C GLU A 292 24.62 5.78 17.24
N PHE A 293 23.72 5.88 18.20
CA PHE A 293 23.67 6.90 19.26
C PHE A 293 22.46 6.49 20.12
N LYS A 294 22.67 5.60 21.07
CA LYS A 294 21.81 5.54 22.26
C LYS A 294 21.94 6.89 22.97
N ARG A 295 21.23 7.92 22.48
CA ARG A 295 20.67 8.90 23.40
C ARG A 295 19.73 8.09 24.29
N PRO A 296 19.82 8.20 25.61
CA PRO A 296 18.92 7.47 26.48
C PRO A 296 17.50 7.78 26.00
N LYS A 297 16.72 6.73 25.67
CA LYS A 297 15.28 6.83 25.40
C LYS A 297 14.69 7.44 26.66
N LYS A 298 14.56 8.76 26.71
CA LYS A 298 14.06 9.44 27.91
C LYS A 298 12.59 9.10 28.00
N GLU A 299 12.20 8.56 29.13
CA GLU A 299 10.83 8.20 29.44
C GLU A 299 9.94 9.43 29.32
N ILE A 300 8.91 9.35 28.47
CA ILE A 300 7.86 10.37 28.38
C ILE A 300 7.09 10.34 29.69
N ARG A 301 6.93 11.51 30.33
CA ARG A 301 6.29 11.65 31.65
C ARG A 301 5.02 12.49 31.62
N LEU A 302 4.83 13.27 30.56
CA LEU A 302 3.71 14.19 30.41
C LEU A 302 3.10 14.07 29.01
N PHE A 303 1.78 13.91 28.94
CA PHE A 303 1.01 13.93 27.71
C PHE A 303 0.10 15.16 27.65
N LEU A 304 0.30 16.00 26.67
CA LEU A 304 -0.50 17.19 26.42
C LEU A 304 -1.26 17.04 25.10
N THR A 305 -2.44 17.63 25.01
CA THR A 305 -3.24 17.59 23.78
C THR A 305 -3.93 18.93 23.59
N ASP A 306 -3.96 19.38 22.35
CA ASP A 306 -4.93 20.39 21.96
C ASP A 306 -6.34 19.82 22.06
N VAL A 307 -7.32 20.72 22.07
CA VAL A 307 -8.73 20.36 22.12
C VAL A 307 -9.35 20.42 20.74
N ASP A 308 -9.31 21.60 20.11
CA ASP A 308 -10.00 21.83 18.86
C ASP A 308 -9.23 21.21 17.70
N GLY A 309 -9.95 20.56 16.79
CA GLY A 309 -9.34 19.79 15.68
C GLY A 309 -8.53 18.56 16.09
N VAL A 310 -8.42 18.28 17.40
CA VAL A 310 -7.76 17.10 17.96
C VAL A 310 -8.75 16.24 18.75
N GLN A 311 -9.16 16.70 19.94
CA GLN A 311 -10.19 16.03 20.77
C GLN A 311 -11.60 16.19 20.17
N THR A 312 -11.79 17.23 19.37
CA THR A 312 -12.99 17.54 18.59
C THR A 312 -12.68 17.54 17.11
N ASP A 313 -13.71 17.55 16.27
CA ASP A 313 -13.62 17.55 14.80
C ASP A 313 -13.48 18.96 14.19
N ALA A 314 -13.01 19.93 15.00
CA ALA A 314 -13.00 21.36 14.69
C ALA A 314 -14.39 21.97 14.39
N GLY A 315 -15.47 21.21 14.56
CA GLY A 315 -16.84 21.68 14.39
C GLY A 315 -17.37 22.39 15.63
N MET A 316 -18.03 23.54 15.42
CA MET A 316 -18.66 24.35 16.47
C MET A 316 -20.16 24.50 16.19
N TYR A 317 -20.99 24.20 17.18
CA TYR A 317 -22.45 24.40 17.11
C TYR A 317 -22.84 25.58 17.99
N TYR A 318 -23.44 26.61 17.39
CA TYR A 318 -23.95 27.80 18.08
C TYR A 318 -25.48 27.77 18.13
N PHE A 319 -26.05 28.03 19.30
CA PHE A 319 -27.50 28.08 19.50
C PHE A 319 -27.98 29.53 19.68
N ASN A 320 -29.25 29.81 19.34
CA ASN A 320 -29.85 31.13 19.53
C ASN A 320 -29.88 31.60 21.00
N SER A 321 -29.74 30.68 21.96
CA SER A 321 -29.57 30.97 23.39
C SER A 321 -28.19 31.51 23.76
N ARG A 322 -27.27 31.62 22.78
CA ARG A 322 -25.82 31.89 22.98
C ARG A 322 -25.05 30.75 23.64
N ASP A 323 -25.65 29.57 23.72
CA ASP A 323 -24.91 28.36 24.12
C ASP A 323 -24.07 27.83 22.94
N GLU A 324 -23.05 27.06 23.28
CA GLU A 324 -22.14 26.41 22.33
C GLU A 324 -22.03 24.92 22.65
N ALA A 325 -21.91 24.08 21.61
CA ALA A 325 -21.62 22.65 21.76
C ALA A 325 -20.47 22.21 20.86
N LYS A 326 -19.69 21.25 21.37
CA LYS A 326 -18.65 20.52 20.63
C LYS A 326 -18.82 19.02 20.83
N ARG A 327 -18.41 18.24 19.84
CA ARG A 327 -18.42 16.77 19.90
C ARG A 327 -17.05 16.25 20.28
N PHE A 328 -16.96 15.50 21.39
CA PHE A 328 -15.75 14.80 21.80
C PHE A 328 -15.85 13.31 21.51
N ASN A 329 -14.72 12.70 21.16
CA ASN A 329 -14.66 11.25 21.03
C ASN A 329 -14.63 10.55 22.41
N ALA A 330 -15.35 9.45 22.56
CA ALA A 330 -15.33 8.66 23.79
C ALA A 330 -14.05 7.83 23.93
N HIS A 331 -13.49 7.32 22.82
CA HIS A 331 -12.28 6.51 22.82
C HIS A 331 -11.05 7.32 23.21
N ASP A 332 -10.96 8.59 22.79
CA ASP A 332 -9.90 9.51 23.22
C ASP A 332 -9.91 9.71 24.74
N GLY A 333 -11.10 9.84 25.33
CA GLY A 333 -11.27 9.90 26.78
C GLY A 333 -10.80 8.62 27.49
N MET A 334 -11.05 7.45 26.91
CA MET A 334 -10.53 6.18 27.44
C MET A 334 -9.00 6.11 27.34
N GLY A 335 -8.41 6.56 26.24
CA GLY A 335 -6.95 6.64 26.08
C GLY A 335 -6.31 7.47 27.19
N LEU A 336 -6.81 8.68 27.42
CA LEU A 336 -6.30 9.56 28.49
C LEU A 336 -6.45 8.93 29.89
N GLN A 337 -7.53 8.16 30.11
CA GLN A 337 -7.71 7.42 31.35
C GLN A 337 -6.68 6.28 31.51
N LEU A 338 -6.26 5.63 30.43
CA LEU A 338 -5.21 4.61 30.44
C LEU A 338 -3.86 5.22 30.83
N LEU A 339 -3.47 6.34 30.23
CA LEU A 339 -2.25 7.06 30.60
C LEU A 339 -2.24 7.49 32.06
N ARG A 340 -3.36 8.02 32.56
CA ARG A 340 -3.44 8.37 33.99
C ARG A 340 -3.26 7.16 34.90
N ARG A 341 -3.79 5.99 34.50
CA ARG A 341 -3.64 4.74 35.26
C ARG A 341 -2.21 4.19 35.25
N SER A 342 -1.42 4.50 34.22
CA SER A 342 0.02 4.19 34.21
C SER A 342 0.85 5.18 35.03
N GLY A 343 0.24 6.23 35.60
CA GLY A 343 0.92 7.24 36.39
C GLY A 343 1.45 8.42 35.57
N MET A 344 1.19 8.47 34.27
CA MET A 344 1.59 9.58 33.40
C MET A 344 0.71 10.81 33.65
N LYS A 345 1.32 11.99 33.68
CA LYS A 345 0.59 13.26 33.78
C LYS A 345 -0.07 13.59 32.46
N THR A 346 -1.28 14.15 32.53
CA THR A 346 -2.07 14.47 31.34
C THR A 346 -2.64 15.88 31.39
N GLY A 347 -2.80 16.55 30.24
CA GLY A 347 -3.37 17.89 30.23
C GLY A 347 -3.89 18.39 28.90
N PHE A 348 -4.75 19.40 28.99
CA PHE A 348 -5.27 20.16 27.85
C PHE A 348 -4.59 21.51 27.76
N ILE A 349 -4.21 21.90 26.54
CA ILE A 349 -3.77 23.26 26.21
C ILE A 349 -4.58 23.73 25.02
N THR A 350 -5.49 24.68 25.23
CA THR A 350 -6.28 25.29 24.17
C THR A 350 -6.17 26.81 24.21
N SER A 351 -6.26 27.43 23.04
CA SER A 351 -6.31 28.89 22.89
C SER A 351 -7.69 29.46 23.21
N GLU A 352 -8.73 28.63 23.23
CA GLU A 352 -10.08 29.03 23.61
C GLU A 352 -10.29 28.96 25.13
N GLU A 353 -11.26 29.74 25.62
CA GLU A 353 -11.72 29.66 27.00
C GLU A 353 -13.21 29.35 27.03
N THR A 354 -13.54 28.09 27.33
CA THR A 354 -14.94 27.64 27.35
C THR A 354 -15.23 26.79 28.59
N ARG A 355 -16.46 26.91 29.11
CA ARG A 355 -16.95 26.08 30.23
C ARG A 355 -17.04 24.60 29.84
N LEU A 356 -17.27 24.31 28.57
CA LEU A 356 -17.43 22.96 28.04
C LEU A 356 -16.10 22.19 28.08
N VAL A 357 -14.97 22.85 27.76
CA VAL A 357 -13.64 22.24 27.90
C VAL A 357 -13.29 22.01 29.37
N GLU A 358 -13.61 22.96 30.25
CA GLU A 358 -13.42 22.79 31.70
C GLU A 358 -14.23 21.60 32.25
N TYR A 359 -15.48 21.43 31.83
CA TYR A 359 -16.30 20.28 32.21
C TYR A 359 -15.69 18.96 31.71
N ARG A 360 -15.21 18.92 30.46
CA ARG A 360 -14.57 17.73 29.89
C ARG A 360 -13.28 17.38 30.64
N PHE A 361 -12.44 18.37 30.93
CA PHE A 361 -11.23 18.24 31.74
C PHE A 361 -11.54 17.61 33.11
N LYS A 362 -12.51 18.16 33.85
CA LYS A 362 -12.94 17.64 35.15
C LYS A 362 -13.48 16.21 35.05
N LYS A 363 -14.27 15.91 34.01
CA LYS A 363 -14.83 14.57 33.77
C LYS A 363 -13.74 13.52 33.54
N LEU A 364 -12.71 13.86 32.77
CA LEU A 364 -11.57 12.97 32.49
C LEU A 364 -10.57 12.88 33.64
N LYS A 365 -10.61 13.84 34.59
CA LYS A 365 -9.69 13.95 35.72
C LYS A 365 -8.25 14.07 35.26
N LEU A 366 -8.00 14.98 34.32
CA LEU A 366 -6.64 15.31 33.86
C LEU A 366 -5.94 16.20 34.90
N ASP A 367 -4.63 16.29 34.84
CA ASP A 367 -3.81 17.02 35.81
C ASP A 367 -3.73 18.52 35.49
N TYR A 368 -3.65 18.86 34.19
CA TYR A 368 -3.43 20.22 33.73
C TYR A 368 -4.49 20.71 32.76
N LEU A 369 -4.97 21.94 32.97
CA LEU A 369 -5.83 22.67 32.05
C LEU A 369 -5.27 24.07 31.84
N VAL A 370 -4.96 24.40 30.60
CA VAL A 370 -4.63 25.76 30.17
C VAL A 370 -5.61 26.18 29.09
N GLN A 371 -6.30 27.29 29.34
CA GLN A 371 -7.27 27.90 28.44
C GLN A 371 -6.92 29.37 28.22
N GLY A 372 -7.25 29.92 27.05
CA GLY A 372 -7.19 31.36 26.80
C GLY A 372 -5.80 32.00 26.83
N LYS A 373 -4.71 31.22 26.84
CA LYS A 373 -3.35 31.77 26.95
C LYS A 373 -2.92 32.42 25.62
N ARG A 374 -2.89 33.75 25.59
CA ARG A 374 -2.52 34.56 24.42
C ARG A 374 -1.04 34.94 24.39
N ASP A 375 -0.43 35.22 25.55
CA ASP A 375 0.98 35.58 25.65
C ASP A 375 1.88 34.33 25.65
N GLY A 376 2.78 34.24 24.66
CA GLY A 376 3.71 33.12 24.49
C GLY A 376 3.07 31.81 23.99
N GLY A 377 1.76 31.80 23.74
CA GLY A 377 1.03 30.71 23.12
C GLY A 377 1.08 29.37 23.89
N LYS A 378 0.89 28.27 23.15
CA LYS A 378 0.85 26.91 23.71
C LYS A 378 2.21 26.43 24.23
N LEU A 379 3.31 26.90 23.63
CA LEU A 379 4.67 26.60 24.08
C LEU A 379 4.92 27.12 25.51
N ALA A 380 4.60 28.38 25.78
CA ALA A 380 4.76 28.95 27.12
C ALA A 380 3.90 28.23 28.16
N ALA A 381 2.71 27.75 27.79
CA ALA A 381 1.88 26.92 28.66
C ALA A 381 2.56 25.58 29.00
N ALA A 382 3.13 24.90 28.01
CA ALA A 382 3.82 23.63 28.24
C ALA A 382 5.08 23.80 29.10
N LEU A 383 5.85 24.88 28.90
CA LEU A 383 7.04 25.19 29.72
C LEU A 383 6.71 25.39 31.20
N GLU A 384 5.63 26.11 31.52
CA GLU A 384 5.17 26.28 32.92
C GLU A 384 4.75 24.96 33.57
N ILE A 385 4.15 24.05 32.79
CA ILE A 385 3.80 22.71 33.30
C ILE A 385 5.07 21.88 33.52
N CYS A 386 6.02 21.94 32.58
CA CYS A 386 7.31 21.26 32.70
C CYS A 386 8.09 21.72 33.93
N GLU A 387 8.11 23.03 34.20
CA GLU A 387 8.75 23.61 35.39
C GLU A 387 8.12 23.08 36.69
N LYS A 388 6.78 22.99 36.75
CA LYS A 388 6.05 22.44 37.91
C LYS A 388 6.34 20.96 38.15
N GLU A 389 6.48 20.18 37.08
CA GLU A 389 6.76 18.74 37.14
C GLU A 389 8.26 18.40 37.26
N GLY A 390 9.14 19.41 37.14
CA GLY A 390 10.59 19.20 37.14
C GLY A 390 11.07 18.34 35.98
N ILE A 391 10.45 18.50 34.79
CA ILE A 391 10.79 17.78 33.56
C ILE A 391 11.15 18.75 32.43
N GLY A 392 11.82 18.27 31.39
CA GLY A 392 12.03 19.02 30.15
C GLY A 392 10.97 18.72 29.09
N LEU A 393 10.87 19.58 28.06
CA LEU A 393 9.98 19.36 26.91
C LEU A 393 10.29 18.06 26.16
N ASP A 394 11.53 17.58 26.24
CA ASP A 394 11.97 16.29 25.71
C ASP A 394 11.33 15.07 26.40
N GLN A 395 10.63 15.27 27.53
CA GLN A 395 9.84 14.25 28.22
C GLN A 395 8.33 14.43 28.02
N VAL A 396 7.93 15.28 27.07
CA VAL A 396 6.54 15.60 26.76
C VAL A 396 6.13 14.95 25.45
N ALA A 397 4.98 14.29 25.45
CA ALA A 397 4.24 13.96 24.23
C ALA A 397 3.15 15.00 24.00
N TYR A 398 3.05 15.55 22.78
CA TYR A 398 2.05 16.55 22.44
C TYR A 398 1.38 16.26 21.08
N ILE A 399 0.07 16.46 21.04
CA ILE A 399 -0.74 16.36 19.82
C ILE A 399 -1.46 17.69 19.53
N GLY A 400 -1.31 18.19 18.31
CA GLY A 400 -1.89 19.43 17.80
C GLY A 400 -2.19 19.36 16.30
N ASP A 401 -3.07 20.22 15.79
CA ASP A 401 -3.57 20.16 14.41
C ASP A 401 -3.37 21.45 13.58
N ASP A 402 -3.26 22.62 14.23
CA ASP A 402 -3.21 23.93 13.56
C ASP A 402 -1.92 24.74 13.85
N VAL A 403 -1.74 25.88 13.16
CA VAL A 403 -0.56 26.76 13.18
C VAL A 403 -0.19 27.23 14.59
N ASN A 404 -1.18 27.41 15.46
CA ASN A 404 -0.96 27.80 16.87
C ASN A 404 -0.28 26.71 17.72
N CYS A 405 -0.09 25.51 17.18
CA CYS A 405 0.60 24.39 17.82
C CYS A 405 2.07 24.26 17.39
N LEU A 406 2.49 24.91 16.30
CA LEU A 406 3.79 24.67 15.64
C LEU A 406 4.97 24.79 16.61
N ASP A 407 5.06 25.93 17.31
CA ASP A 407 6.18 26.21 18.22
C ASP A 407 6.35 25.16 19.32
N LEU A 408 5.24 24.55 19.77
CA LEU A 408 5.27 23.48 20.77
C LEU A 408 5.59 22.12 20.12
N LEU A 409 4.95 21.81 18.99
CA LEU A 409 5.20 20.55 18.26
C LEU A 409 6.66 20.40 17.85
N GLU A 410 7.36 21.50 17.52
CA GLU A 410 8.77 21.48 17.15
C GLU A 410 9.72 21.21 18.33
N GLN A 411 9.25 21.31 19.58
CA GLN A 411 10.11 21.29 20.78
C GLN A 411 9.87 20.12 21.73
N VAL A 412 8.75 19.41 21.60
CA VAL A 412 8.43 18.27 22.47
C VAL A 412 9.22 17.00 22.12
N GLY A 413 9.38 16.12 23.10
CA GLY A 413 10.03 14.82 22.94
C GLY A 413 9.28 13.88 21.98
N TRP A 414 7.95 13.99 21.91
CA TRP A 414 7.15 13.26 20.93
C TRP A 414 5.98 14.09 20.41
N ALA A 415 6.07 14.55 19.17
CA ALA A 415 5.02 15.29 18.51
C ALA A 415 4.12 14.38 17.66
N ALA A 416 2.82 14.64 17.65
CA ALA A 416 1.86 14.01 16.74
C ALA A 416 0.81 15.00 16.22
N CYS A 417 0.17 14.65 15.10
CA CYS A 417 -0.97 15.42 14.58
C CYS A 417 -2.05 14.53 13.96
N PRO A 418 -3.33 14.95 14.00
CA PRO A 418 -4.41 14.27 13.28
C PRO A 418 -4.20 14.22 11.77
N ARG A 419 -4.85 13.27 11.09
CA ARG A 419 -4.78 13.11 9.62
C ARG A 419 -5.19 14.36 8.86
N ASP A 420 -6.12 15.15 9.39
CA ASP A 420 -6.67 16.36 8.79
C ASP A 420 -6.00 17.65 9.29
N ALA A 421 -4.92 17.56 10.07
CA ALA A 421 -4.11 18.71 10.47
C ALA A 421 -3.61 19.54 9.28
N VAL A 422 -3.35 20.83 9.51
CA VAL A 422 -2.89 21.75 8.47
C VAL A 422 -1.51 21.34 7.94
N LYS A 423 -1.22 21.71 6.69
CA LYS A 423 0.04 21.32 6.02
C LYS A 423 1.29 21.76 6.79
N ALA A 424 1.25 22.92 7.43
CA ALA A 424 2.37 23.43 8.22
C ALA A 424 2.70 22.48 9.37
N VAL A 425 1.68 22.01 10.11
CA VAL A 425 1.84 21.06 11.22
C VAL A 425 2.39 19.72 10.74
N LYS A 426 1.87 19.19 9.62
CA LYS A 426 2.37 17.95 9.02
C LYS A 426 3.83 18.04 8.53
N SER A 427 4.35 19.25 8.39
CA SER A 427 5.73 19.49 7.96
C SER A 427 6.73 19.59 9.12
N VAL A 428 6.26 19.52 10.37
CA VAL A 428 7.13 19.52 11.56
C VAL A 428 8.03 18.28 11.53
N PRO A 429 9.38 18.44 11.60
CA PRO A 429 10.29 17.30 11.56
C PRO A 429 10.03 16.28 12.68
N GLY A 430 9.92 14.99 12.32
CA GLY A 430 9.71 13.91 13.28
C GLY A 430 8.29 13.79 13.84
N ILE A 431 7.34 14.60 13.36
CA ILE A 431 5.94 14.51 13.79
C ILE A 431 5.30 13.17 13.36
N THR A 432 4.56 12.56 14.27
CA THR A 432 3.76 11.37 13.99
C THR A 432 2.42 11.79 13.37
N ILE A 433 2.22 11.51 12.08
CA ILE A 433 0.94 11.77 11.41
C ILE A 433 0.02 10.56 11.64
N LEU A 434 -1.09 10.80 12.33
CA LEU A 434 -2.04 9.76 12.72
C LEU A 434 -2.97 9.39 11.56
N SER A 435 -3.49 8.17 11.56
CA SER A 435 -4.43 7.71 10.54
C SER A 435 -5.85 8.27 10.74
N LYS A 436 -6.21 8.62 11.97
CA LYS A 436 -7.52 9.20 12.31
C LYS A 436 -7.52 10.73 12.30
N LYS A 437 -8.70 11.29 12.06
CA LYS A 437 -8.96 12.74 12.09
C LYS A 437 -9.21 13.27 13.50
N GLY A 438 -9.23 14.59 13.64
CA GLY A 438 -9.75 15.29 14.81
C GLY A 438 -11.14 14.79 15.20
N GLY A 439 -11.38 14.50 16.48
CA GLY A 439 -12.67 14.02 16.98
C GLY A 439 -13.06 12.59 16.56
N GLU A 440 -12.25 11.91 15.75
CA GLU A 440 -12.49 10.53 15.28
C GLU A 440 -11.67 9.47 16.04
N GLY A 441 -10.97 9.85 17.12
CA GLY A 441 -10.19 8.93 17.95
C GLY A 441 -8.68 8.99 17.72
N CYS A 442 -8.15 10.10 17.18
CA CYS A 442 -6.72 10.26 16.91
C CYS A 442 -5.89 10.33 18.19
N VAL A 443 -6.40 10.93 19.27
CA VAL A 443 -5.68 10.96 20.56
C VAL A 443 -5.53 9.54 21.10
N ARG A 444 -6.57 8.71 20.98
CA ARG A 444 -6.51 7.29 21.36
C ARG A 444 -5.44 6.53 20.58
N GLU A 445 -5.41 6.72 19.26
CA GLU A 445 -4.40 6.12 18.39
C GLU A 445 -2.99 6.52 18.82
N PHE A 446 -2.76 7.81 19.09
CA PHE A 446 -1.45 8.28 19.54
C PHE A 446 -1.05 7.68 20.89
N ILE A 447 -2.01 7.56 21.82
CA ILE A 447 -1.78 6.94 23.12
C ILE A 447 -1.45 5.46 23.00
N ASP A 448 -2.15 4.71 22.13
CA ASP A 448 -1.85 3.29 21.90
C ASP A 448 -0.41 3.13 21.37
N ILE A 449 0.01 3.98 20.42
CA ILE A 449 1.40 4.00 19.91
C ILE A 449 2.42 4.32 21.03
N LEU A 450 2.13 5.31 21.86
CA LEU A 450 2.99 5.72 22.97
C LEU A 450 3.14 4.62 24.04
N MET A 451 2.11 3.80 24.26
CA MET A 451 2.14 2.72 25.24
C MET A 451 2.82 1.45 24.72
N GLU A 452 2.93 1.29 23.39
CA GLU A 452 3.60 0.15 22.74
C GLU A 452 5.12 0.37 22.55
N SER A 453 5.60 1.60 22.72
CA SER A 453 7.00 2.01 22.51
C SER A 453 7.88 1.95 23.74
#